data_AF-A0A953EBV0-F1
#
_entry.id   AF-A0A953EBV0-F1
#
_cell.length_a   1.000
_cell.length_b   1.000
_cell.length_c   1.000
_cell.angle_alpha   90.00
_cell.angle_beta   90.00
_cell.angle_gamma   90.00
#
_symmetry.space_group_name_H-M   'P 1'
#
loop_
_entity.id
_entity.type
_entity.pdbx_description
1 polymer ?
#
loop_
_entity_poly.entity_id
_entity_poly.type
_entity_poly.pdbx_seq_one_letter_code
_entity_poly.pdbx_strand_id
1 'polypeptide(L)'
;MQRDSAPATAPRAIHRLDYRPPAFLVDMVDLAFDLNPAATLVRSRLTLRRNPAAGVTNGPLHLDGGPLNLLEISLNGEALPADRYRIEEDGSLTIPDVPDACMLETLVRIAPNQNTELSGLYTSGGNFYTQCEAEGFRRITFFPDRPDVMARYTVTITADRERYPVMLSNGNPDGSGDAGDGRHWIRWVDPHPKPSYLFALVAGDLINVHETFITRSGRKVAVNIWVRHGDEDRCAHAMDSLLRAMRWDEEVFGLEYDLDVFNVAAVSDFNMGAMENKGLNIFNTKYVLAKPETATDSDYQG
;
A
#
# COMPACT_ATOMS: atom_id res chain seq x y z
N MET A 1 30.69 -29.22 -5.45
CA MET A 1 30.10 -28.70 -4.21
C MET A 1 28.65 -28.37 -4.49
N GLN A 2 27.76 -29.34 -4.22
CA GLN A 2 26.31 -29.10 -4.20
C GLN A 2 26.03 -28.14 -3.02
N ARG A 3 25.34 -27.03 -3.30
CA ARG A 3 24.76 -26.21 -2.25
C ARG A 3 23.50 -26.94 -1.80
N ASP A 4 23.56 -27.58 -0.64
CA ASP A 4 22.36 -28.06 0.05
C ASP A 4 21.53 -26.83 0.42
N SER A 5 20.46 -26.59 -0.33
CA SER A 5 19.39 -25.68 0.08
C SER A 5 18.74 -26.27 1.32
N ALA A 6 18.74 -25.54 2.44
CA ALA A 6 17.97 -25.93 3.62
C ALA A 6 16.49 -26.15 3.23
N PRO A 7 15.84 -27.19 3.77
CA PRO A 7 14.43 -27.45 3.46
C PRO A 7 13.59 -26.28 3.98
N ALA A 8 12.80 -25.67 3.10
CA ALA A 8 11.82 -24.67 3.47
C ALA A 8 10.86 -25.27 4.52
N THR A 9 10.72 -24.60 5.66
CA THR A 9 9.80 -24.99 6.74
C THR A 9 8.38 -25.04 6.17
N ALA A 10 7.70 -26.17 6.33
CA ALA A 10 6.34 -26.32 5.82
C ALA A 10 5.40 -25.28 6.47
N PRO A 11 4.46 -24.68 5.72
CA PRO A 11 3.53 -23.72 6.28
C PRO A 11 2.72 -24.36 7.41
N ARG A 12 2.68 -23.68 8.57
CA ARG A 12 1.94 -24.13 9.75
C ARG A 12 0.50 -23.67 9.65
N ALA A 13 -0.46 -24.56 9.92
CA ALA A 13 -1.86 -24.19 9.99
C ALA A 13 -2.10 -23.14 11.09
N ILE A 14 -2.81 -22.07 10.74
CA ILE A 14 -3.28 -21.04 11.67
C ILE A 14 -4.77 -21.33 11.94
N HIS A 15 -5.16 -21.44 13.21
CA HIS A 15 -6.54 -21.74 13.59
C HIS A 15 -7.27 -20.49 14.07
N ARG A 16 -8.51 -20.32 13.59
CA ARG A 16 -9.41 -19.21 14.00
C ARG A 16 -9.57 -19.10 15.53
N LEU A 17 -9.57 -20.24 16.24
CA LEU A 17 -9.73 -20.28 17.71
C LEU A 17 -8.49 -19.82 18.47
N ASP A 18 -7.33 -19.75 17.81
CA ASP A 18 -6.07 -19.29 18.41
C ASP A 18 -5.91 -17.77 18.36
N TYR A 19 -6.90 -17.04 17.85
CA TYR A 19 -6.89 -15.58 17.82
C TYR A 19 -6.55 -15.00 19.20
N ARG A 20 -5.60 -14.07 19.18
CA ARG A 20 -5.24 -13.19 20.29
C ARG A 20 -5.14 -11.76 19.77
N PRO A 21 -5.59 -10.75 20.54
CA PRO A 21 -5.34 -9.35 20.23
C PRO A 21 -3.84 -9.12 20.01
N PRO A 22 -3.44 -8.20 19.11
CA PRO A 22 -2.03 -7.93 18.86
C PRO A 22 -1.38 -7.36 20.12
N ALA A 23 -0.12 -7.70 20.39
CA ALA A 23 0.57 -7.21 21.58
C ALA A 23 0.81 -5.69 21.53
N PHE A 24 0.97 -5.14 20.32
CA PHE A 24 1.14 -3.73 20.04
C PHE A 24 0.12 -3.26 19.01
N LEU A 25 -0.32 -2.01 19.16
CA LEU A 25 -1.08 -1.27 18.15
C LEU A 25 -0.16 -0.22 17.53
N VAL A 26 -0.46 0.15 16.28
CA VAL A 26 0.19 1.22 15.55
C VAL A 26 -0.81 2.35 15.40
N ASP A 27 -0.53 3.51 15.97
CA ASP A 27 -1.45 4.65 15.86
C ASP A 27 -1.18 5.49 14.59
N MET A 28 0.09 5.61 14.21
CA MET A 28 0.54 6.38 13.03
C MET A 28 1.66 5.66 12.28
N VAL A 29 1.62 5.77 10.96
CA VAL A 29 2.64 5.28 10.03
C VAL A 29 3.06 6.44 9.13
N ASP A 30 4.33 6.82 9.20
CA ASP A 30 4.94 7.72 8.22
C ASP A 30 5.89 6.90 7.33
N LEU A 31 5.56 6.84 6.04
CA LEU A 31 6.36 6.15 5.03
C LEU A 31 7.03 7.16 4.09
N ALA A 32 8.31 6.96 3.81
CA ALA A 32 9.01 7.64 2.73
C ALA A 32 9.61 6.63 1.77
N PHE A 33 9.17 6.68 0.51
CA PHE A 33 9.64 5.85 -0.58
C PHE A 33 10.59 6.66 -1.46
N ASP A 34 11.82 6.16 -1.64
CA ASP A 34 12.71 6.57 -2.72
C ASP A 34 12.66 5.49 -3.80
N LEU A 35 11.90 5.75 -4.87
CA LEU A 35 11.61 4.76 -5.90
C LEU A 35 12.81 4.56 -6.83
N ASN A 36 13.24 3.31 -6.89
CA ASN A 36 14.18 2.77 -7.85
C ASN A 36 13.81 1.31 -8.15
N PRO A 37 13.61 0.91 -9.42
CA PRO A 37 13.12 -0.44 -9.73
C PRO A 37 14.00 -1.56 -9.16
N ALA A 38 15.32 -1.36 -9.09
CA ALA A 38 16.26 -2.35 -8.60
C ALA A 38 16.56 -2.23 -7.10
N ALA A 39 16.31 -1.08 -6.49
CA ALA A 39 16.84 -0.75 -5.17
C ALA A 39 16.04 0.35 -4.45
N THR A 40 14.72 0.23 -4.41
CA THR A 40 13.85 1.17 -3.70
C THR A 40 14.20 1.20 -2.22
N LEU A 41 14.34 2.40 -1.67
CA LEU A 41 14.49 2.58 -0.22
C LEU A 41 13.14 2.92 0.39
N VAL A 42 12.83 2.27 1.50
CA VAL A 42 11.61 2.51 2.26
C VAL A 42 12.01 2.86 3.69
N ARG A 43 11.81 4.12 4.08
CA ARG A 43 11.88 4.54 5.48
C ARG A 43 10.48 4.43 6.07
N SER A 44 10.34 3.66 7.13
CA SER A 44 9.08 3.46 7.85
C SER A 44 9.25 3.92 9.29
N ARG A 45 8.40 4.83 9.73
CA ARG A 45 8.33 5.31 11.11
C ARG A 45 6.96 4.95 11.69
N LEU A 46 6.97 4.14 12.74
CA LEU A 46 5.79 3.62 13.39
C LEU A 46 5.67 4.23 14.79
N THR A 47 4.53 4.86 15.08
CA THR A 47 4.16 5.23 16.45
C THR A 47 3.40 4.07 17.06
N LEU A 48 4.03 3.40 18.03
CA LEU A 48 3.60 2.14 18.61
C LEU A 48 3.19 2.32 20.07
N ARG A 49 2.19 1.53 20.49
CA ARG A 49 1.86 1.37 21.90
C ARG A 49 1.42 -0.05 22.21
N ARG A 50 1.64 -0.51 23.45
CA ARG A 50 1.09 -1.79 23.91
C ARG A 50 -0.43 -1.77 23.83
N ASN A 51 -0.99 -2.92 23.48
CA ASN A 51 -2.43 -3.12 23.42
C ASN A 51 -2.96 -3.57 24.79
N PRO A 52 -3.77 -2.78 25.49
CA PRO A 52 -4.34 -3.18 26.78
C PRO A 52 -5.19 -4.46 26.68
N ALA A 53 -5.80 -4.72 25.51
CA ALA A 53 -6.62 -5.92 25.29
C ALA A 53 -5.80 -7.21 25.18
N ALA A 54 -4.49 -7.14 24.95
CA ALA A 54 -3.64 -8.33 24.86
C ALA A 54 -3.38 -8.97 26.24
N GLY A 55 -3.59 -8.25 27.34
CA GLY A 55 -3.34 -8.74 28.70
C GLY A 55 -1.86 -9.01 29.02
N VAL A 56 -0.95 -8.62 28.13
CA VAL A 56 0.49 -8.78 28.26
C VAL A 56 1.11 -7.44 28.66
N THR A 57 1.64 -7.35 29.87
CA THR A 57 2.27 -6.12 30.41
C THR A 57 3.76 -6.03 30.13
N ASN A 58 4.37 -7.11 29.63
CA ASN A 58 5.77 -7.15 29.21
C ASN A 58 5.96 -8.19 28.11
N GLY A 59 6.80 -7.92 27.12
CA GLY A 59 7.03 -8.82 26.00
C GLY A 59 7.56 -8.11 24.75
N PRO A 60 8.07 -8.90 23.79
CA PRO A 60 8.74 -8.38 22.60
C PRO A 60 7.78 -7.64 21.68
N LEU A 61 8.32 -6.66 20.95
CA LEU A 61 7.71 -6.21 19.71
C LEU A 61 8.08 -7.19 18.61
N HIS A 62 7.08 -7.79 17.98
CA HIS A 62 7.25 -8.63 16.81
C HIS A 62 6.57 -7.97 15.61
N LEU A 63 7.30 -7.89 14.51
CA LEU A 63 6.85 -7.29 13.26
C LEU A 63 7.06 -8.30 12.14
N ASP A 64 6.00 -8.56 11.38
CA ASP A 64 6.09 -9.36 10.17
C ASP A 64 7.03 -8.69 9.18
N GLY A 65 7.79 -9.51 8.46
CA GLY A 65 8.69 -9.09 7.40
C GLY A 65 8.79 -10.18 6.35
N GLY A 66 9.08 -9.78 5.12
CA GLY A 66 9.61 -10.68 4.09
C GLY A 66 11.14 -10.74 4.13
N PRO A 67 11.80 -11.18 3.05
CA PRO A 67 13.26 -11.10 2.91
C PRO A 67 13.72 -9.65 2.66
N LEU A 68 13.50 -8.78 3.64
CA LEU A 68 13.83 -7.35 3.59
C LEU A 68 15.32 -7.14 3.89
N ASN A 69 15.98 -6.28 3.11
CA ASN A 69 17.34 -5.85 3.42
C ASN A 69 17.28 -4.65 4.38
N LEU A 70 17.38 -4.91 5.68
CA LEU A 70 17.41 -3.89 6.73
C LEU A 70 18.76 -3.13 6.69
N LEU A 71 18.69 -1.82 6.50
CA LEU A 71 19.86 -0.93 6.45
C LEU A 71 20.05 -0.14 7.75
N GLU A 72 18.97 0.40 8.30
CA GLU A 72 18.98 1.19 9.53
C GLU A 72 17.79 0.81 10.41
N ILE A 73 18.00 0.84 11.72
CA ILE A 73 16.93 0.70 12.73
C ILE A 73 17.24 1.63 13.90
N SER A 74 16.22 2.36 14.35
CA SER A 74 16.31 3.21 15.54
C SER A 74 15.02 3.13 16.35
N LEU A 75 15.17 3.26 17.67
CA LEU A 75 14.07 3.28 18.63
C LEU A 75 14.12 4.62 19.38
N ASN A 76 13.04 5.38 19.31
CA ASN A 76 12.93 6.72 19.91
C ASN A 76 14.05 7.69 19.46
N GLY A 77 14.51 7.56 18.21
CA GLY A 77 15.57 8.40 17.64
C GLY A 77 16.99 7.94 17.94
N GLU A 78 17.18 6.88 18.72
CA GLU A 78 18.49 6.29 19.00
C GLU A 78 18.69 5.03 18.16
N ALA A 79 19.85 4.93 17.49
CA ALA A 79 20.20 3.76 16.69
C ALA A 79 20.17 2.49 17.57
N LEU A 80 19.48 1.45 17.11
CA LEU A 80 19.32 0.22 17.89
C LEU A 80 20.49 -0.74 17.58
N PRO A 81 21.31 -1.12 18.57
CA PRO A 81 22.43 -2.03 18.34
C PRO A 81 21.98 -3.43 17.90
N ALA A 82 22.83 -4.13 17.14
CA ALA A 82 22.50 -5.43 16.53
C ALA A 82 22.21 -6.56 17.55
N ASP A 83 22.67 -6.43 18.80
CA ASP A 83 22.37 -7.37 19.88
C ASP A 83 21.01 -7.10 20.56
N ARG A 84 20.33 -5.99 20.20
CA ARG A 84 19.04 -5.57 20.75
C ARG A 84 17.84 -5.94 19.88
N TYR A 85 18.05 -6.54 18.72
CA TYR A 85 16.99 -7.06 17.87
C TYR A 85 17.44 -8.33 17.17
N ARG A 86 16.48 -9.07 16.59
CA ARG A 86 16.75 -10.25 15.78
C ARG A 86 15.90 -10.20 14.51
N ILE A 87 16.52 -10.53 13.39
CA ILE A 87 15.80 -10.95 12.19
C ILE A 87 15.66 -12.47 12.28
N GLU A 88 14.43 -12.95 12.37
CA GLU A 88 14.13 -14.38 12.51
C GLU A 88 14.27 -15.09 11.15
N GLU A 89 14.26 -16.42 11.15
CA GLU A 89 14.46 -17.23 9.93
C GLU A 89 13.39 -16.98 8.85
N ASP A 90 12.18 -16.60 9.25
CA ASP A 90 11.07 -16.27 8.35
C ASP A 90 11.13 -14.83 7.82
N GLY A 91 12.13 -14.05 8.22
CA GLY A 91 12.30 -12.65 7.83
C GLY A 91 11.60 -11.64 8.73
N SER A 92 10.89 -12.07 9.78
CA SER A 92 10.29 -11.16 10.76
C SER A 92 11.35 -10.48 11.65
N LEU A 93 10.97 -9.34 12.24
CA LEU A 93 11.81 -8.57 13.16
C LEU A 93 11.25 -8.68 14.58
N THR A 94 12.10 -9.13 15.50
CA THR A 94 11.80 -9.19 16.93
C THR A 94 12.71 -8.25 17.73
N ILE A 95 12.10 -7.37 18.54
CA ILE A 95 12.80 -6.51 19.51
C ILE A 95 12.36 -6.94 20.91
N PRO A 96 13.24 -7.61 21.70
CA PRO A 96 12.86 -8.19 22.99
C PRO A 96 12.31 -7.17 24.00
N ASP A 97 12.96 -6.01 24.09
CA ASP A 97 12.67 -5.01 25.11
C ASP A 97 12.38 -3.65 24.45
N VAL A 98 11.12 -3.22 24.53
CA VAL A 98 10.66 -1.88 24.11
C VAL A 98 9.79 -1.24 25.20
N PRO A 99 9.77 0.10 25.30
CA PRO A 99 8.83 0.82 26.17
C PRO A 99 7.37 0.56 25.80
N ASP A 100 6.45 0.89 26.70
CA ASP A 100 5.00 0.73 26.48
C ASP A 100 4.46 1.58 25.34
N ALA A 101 5.10 2.72 25.07
CA ALA A 101 4.88 3.55 23.91
C ALA A 101 6.25 3.96 23.34
N CYS A 102 6.43 3.80 22.03
CA CYS A 102 7.70 4.09 21.37
C CYS A 102 7.49 4.48 19.92
N MET A 103 8.55 5.03 19.33
CA MET A 103 8.64 5.29 17.90
C MET A 103 9.74 4.40 17.33
N LEU A 104 9.37 3.47 16.47
CA LEU A 104 10.33 2.64 15.74
C LEU A 104 10.53 3.22 14.35
N GLU A 105 11.77 3.42 13.94
CA GLU A 105 12.10 3.79 12.56
C GLU A 105 13.01 2.73 11.94
N THR A 106 12.67 2.30 10.73
CA THR A 106 13.49 1.38 9.93
C THR A 106 13.74 1.97 8.55
N LEU A 107 14.91 1.71 7.99
CA LEU A 107 15.22 1.90 6.59
C LEU A 107 15.49 0.54 5.97
N VAL A 108 14.68 0.14 4.99
CA VAL A 108 14.89 -1.11 4.25
C VAL A 108 15.13 -0.82 2.78
N ARG A 109 15.79 -1.76 2.10
CA ARG A 109 15.93 -1.78 0.64
C ARG A 109 15.17 -2.97 0.07
N ILE A 110 14.40 -2.71 -0.98
CA ILE A 110 13.67 -3.74 -1.74
C ILE A 110 13.96 -3.59 -3.25
N ALA A 111 13.75 -4.66 -4.01
CA ALA A 111 13.99 -4.71 -5.46
C ALA A 111 12.69 -5.01 -6.23
N PRO A 112 11.82 -4.01 -6.46
CA PRO A 112 10.51 -4.22 -7.10
C PRO A 112 10.56 -4.90 -8.48
N ASN A 113 11.64 -4.69 -9.25
CA ASN A 113 11.82 -5.30 -10.57
C ASN A 113 12.11 -6.80 -10.54
N GLN A 114 12.50 -7.34 -9.39
CA GLN A 114 12.71 -8.78 -9.17
C GLN A 114 11.49 -9.45 -8.54
N ASN A 115 10.45 -8.69 -8.20
CA ASN A 115 9.28 -9.21 -7.51
C ASN A 115 8.26 -9.80 -8.50
N THR A 116 8.50 -11.05 -8.90
CA THR A 116 7.62 -11.80 -9.81
C THR A 116 6.35 -12.35 -9.14
N GLU A 117 6.26 -12.27 -7.81
CA GLU A 117 5.07 -12.71 -7.05
C GLU A 117 3.91 -11.71 -7.16
N LEU A 118 4.18 -10.47 -7.61
CA LEU A 118 3.21 -9.37 -7.68
C LEU A 118 2.49 -9.13 -6.34
N SER A 119 3.23 -9.23 -5.23
CA SER A 119 2.79 -9.01 -3.85
C SER A 119 3.78 -8.12 -3.11
N GLY A 120 3.30 -7.14 -2.36
CA GLY A 120 4.07 -5.97 -1.92
C GLY A 120 4.26 -4.96 -3.05
N LEU A 121 5.41 -4.28 -3.09
CA LEU A 121 5.76 -3.35 -4.16
C LEU A 121 6.44 -4.10 -5.31
N TYR A 122 5.96 -3.92 -6.54
CA TYR A 122 6.49 -4.55 -7.73
C TYR A 122 6.43 -3.61 -8.94
N THR A 123 7.01 -4.01 -10.07
CA THR A 123 6.89 -3.26 -11.33
C THR A 123 6.13 -4.02 -12.40
N SER A 124 5.29 -3.33 -13.17
CA SER A 124 4.64 -3.84 -14.39
C SER A 124 4.69 -2.79 -15.49
N GLY A 125 5.17 -3.17 -16.68
CA GLY A 125 5.28 -2.27 -17.83
C GLY A 125 6.08 -0.99 -17.57
N GLY A 126 7.10 -1.05 -16.70
CA GLY A 126 7.95 0.09 -16.33
C GLY A 126 7.43 0.95 -15.17
N ASN A 127 6.19 0.74 -14.73
CA ASN A 127 5.53 1.47 -13.63
C ASN A 127 5.57 0.65 -12.34
N PHE A 128 5.41 1.31 -11.19
CA PHE A 128 5.29 0.69 -9.87
C PHE A 128 3.83 0.54 -9.47
N TYR A 129 3.52 -0.60 -8.85
CA TYR A 129 2.22 -0.90 -8.25
C TYR A 129 2.42 -1.69 -6.97
N THR A 130 1.38 -1.71 -6.14
CA THR A 130 1.35 -2.51 -4.92
C THR A 130 0.16 -3.47 -4.93
N GLN A 131 0.35 -4.64 -4.34
CA GLN A 131 -0.75 -5.50 -3.89
C GLN A 131 -0.44 -5.95 -2.47
N CYS A 132 -1.25 -5.51 -1.51
CA CYS A 132 -0.98 -5.76 -0.09
C CYS A 132 -1.92 -6.80 0.53
N GLU A 133 -3.08 -7.07 -0.07
CA GLU A 133 -3.95 -8.14 0.41
C GLU A 133 -3.45 -9.52 -0.05
N ALA A 134 -3.38 -10.53 0.83
CA ALA A 134 -3.72 -10.48 2.27
C ALA A 134 -2.57 -9.99 3.17
N GLU A 135 -1.34 -10.36 2.83
CA GLU A 135 -0.15 -10.22 3.68
C GLU A 135 1.05 -9.73 2.86
N GLY A 136 0.81 -8.82 1.92
CA GLY A 136 1.81 -8.28 1.00
C GLY A 136 2.57 -7.08 1.57
N PHE A 137 2.02 -6.38 2.57
CA PHE A 137 2.66 -5.18 3.11
C PHE A 137 3.97 -5.48 3.85
N ARG A 138 4.09 -6.65 4.51
CA ARG A 138 5.35 -7.14 5.10
C ARG A 138 6.49 -7.32 4.10
N ARG A 139 6.21 -7.37 2.80
CA ARG A 139 7.22 -7.40 1.73
C ARG A 139 7.75 -6.01 1.35
N ILE A 140 7.18 -4.95 1.94
CA ILE A 140 7.56 -3.55 1.72
C ILE A 140 8.39 -3.04 2.90
N THR A 141 7.95 -3.28 4.13
CA THR A 141 8.62 -2.88 5.36
C THR A 141 8.19 -3.77 6.53
N PHE A 142 8.86 -3.69 7.67
CA PHE A 142 8.48 -4.41 8.88
C PHE A 142 7.20 -3.80 9.48
N PHE A 143 6.18 -4.62 9.73
CA PHE A 143 4.87 -4.17 10.23
C PHE A 143 4.12 -5.31 10.93
N PRO A 144 3.25 -5.06 11.93
CA PRO A 144 2.30 -6.09 12.38
C PRO A 144 1.21 -6.27 11.31
N ASP A 145 1.48 -7.09 10.30
CA ASP A 145 0.75 -7.17 9.04
C ASP A 145 -0.51 -8.04 9.18
N ARG A 146 -1.45 -7.52 9.96
CA ARG A 146 -2.73 -8.13 10.34
C ARG A 146 -3.85 -7.09 10.38
N PRO A 147 -5.09 -7.45 10.01
CA PRO A 147 -6.13 -6.48 9.71
C PRO A 147 -6.78 -5.79 10.93
N ASP A 148 -6.58 -6.32 12.13
CA ASP A 148 -7.03 -5.71 13.39
C ASP A 148 -6.03 -4.69 13.98
N VAL A 149 -4.92 -4.42 13.29
CA VAL A 149 -4.05 -3.26 13.53
C VAL A 149 -4.37 -2.21 12.48
N MET A 150 -5.11 -1.17 12.88
CA MET A 150 -5.47 -0.05 12.02
C MET A 150 -4.68 1.20 12.40
N ALA A 151 -4.06 1.85 11.42
CA ALA A 151 -3.24 3.04 11.62
C ALA A 151 -3.56 4.14 10.61
N ARG A 152 -3.23 5.39 10.94
CA ARG A 152 -3.26 6.50 9.98
C ARG A 152 -1.95 6.56 9.20
N TYR A 153 -2.02 6.87 7.91
CA TYR A 153 -0.85 6.82 7.03
C TYR A 153 -0.55 8.19 6.44
N THR A 154 0.71 8.61 6.58
CA THR A 154 1.35 9.63 5.77
C THR A 154 2.32 8.95 4.82
N VAL A 155 2.27 9.28 3.53
CA VAL A 155 3.13 8.65 2.52
C VAL A 155 3.79 9.73 1.69
N THR A 156 5.11 9.77 1.72
CA THR A 156 5.93 10.60 0.82
C THR A 156 6.58 9.70 -0.21
N ILE A 157 6.43 10.05 -1.49
CA ILE A 157 7.00 9.30 -2.61
C ILE A 157 7.96 10.23 -3.34
N THR A 158 9.19 9.78 -3.55
CA THR A 158 10.21 10.48 -4.34
C THR A 158 10.65 9.59 -5.49
N ALA A 159 10.68 10.14 -6.70
CA ALA A 159 11.09 9.41 -7.89
C ALA A 159 11.67 10.35 -8.96
N ASP A 160 12.19 9.75 -10.03
CA ASP A 160 12.57 10.47 -11.26
C ASP A 160 11.34 11.12 -11.91
N ARG A 161 11.42 12.43 -12.20
CA ARG A 161 10.27 13.22 -12.66
C ARG A 161 9.83 12.85 -14.07
N GLU A 162 10.77 12.51 -14.96
CA GLU A 162 10.46 12.20 -16.36
C GLU A 162 9.86 10.80 -16.50
N ARG A 163 10.38 9.84 -15.72
CA ARG A 163 9.92 8.44 -15.77
C ARG A 163 8.66 8.19 -14.96
N TYR A 164 8.46 8.94 -13.87
CA TYR A 164 7.36 8.74 -12.94
C TYR A 164 6.61 10.06 -12.66
N PRO A 165 6.11 10.76 -13.70
CA PRO A 165 5.46 12.06 -13.52
C PRO A 165 4.19 11.97 -12.66
N VAL A 166 3.55 10.80 -12.61
CA VAL A 166 2.42 10.49 -11.74
C VAL A 166 2.89 9.58 -10.62
N MET A 167 2.66 10.01 -9.38
CA MET A 167 2.81 9.17 -8.19
C MET A 167 1.51 9.31 -7.38
N LEU A 168 1.01 8.23 -6.77
CA LEU A 168 -0.27 8.20 -6.07
C LEU A 168 -0.13 7.32 -4.82
N SER A 169 -0.86 7.66 -3.76
CA SER A 169 -1.10 6.80 -2.61
C SER A 169 -2.51 7.05 -2.05
N ASN A 170 -2.87 6.41 -0.94
CA ASN A 170 -4.17 6.56 -0.29
C ASN A 170 -4.39 7.98 0.26
N GLY A 171 -5.65 8.37 0.39
CA GLY A 171 -6.03 9.64 1.03
C GLY A 171 -6.00 10.83 0.07
N ASN A 172 -5.62 11.99 0.59
CA ASN A 172 -5.60 13.25 -0.15
C ASN A 172 -4.16 13.74 -0.41
N PRO A 173 -3.89 14.46 -1.52
CA PRO A 173 -2.62 15.14 -1.72
C PRO A 173 -2.40 16.22 -0.65
N ASP A 174 -1.22 16.21 -0.03
CA ASP A 174 -0.84 17.12 1.06
C ASP A 174 0.40 17.98 0.73
N GLY A 175 1.09 17.69 -0.37
CA GLY A 175 2.19 18.52 -0.85
C GLY A 175 2.96 17.89 -2.00
N SER A 176 3.75 18.70 -2.69
CA SER A 176 4.70 18.25 -3.69
C SER A 176 5.84 19.25 -3.84
N GLY A 177 6.95 18.80 -4.42
CA GLY A 177 8.11 19.66 -4.64
C GLY A 177 9.21 19.03 -5.46
N ASP A 178 10.24 19.82 -5.72
CA ASP A 178 11.48 19.33 -6.33
C ASP A 178 12.34 18.61 -5.28
N ALA A 179 13.04 17.56 -5.71
CA ALA A 179 13.92 16.76 -4.85
C ALA A 179 15.40 16.84 -5.30
N GLY A 180 15.74 17.72 -6.25
CA GLY A 180 17.06 17.79 -6.86
C GLY A 180 17.30 16.70 -7.91
N ASP A 181 18.35 16.87 -8.71
CA ASP A 181 18.85 15.85 -9.66
C ASP A 181 17.79 15.25 -10.60
N GLY A 182 16.84 16.07 -11.06
CA GLY A 182 15.76 15.64 -11.97
C GLY A 182 14.63 14.85 -11.29
N ARG A 183 14.63 14.79 -9.96
CA ARG A 183 13.64 14.06 -9.15
C ARG A 183 12.62 15.01 -8.52
N HIS A 184 11.49 14.45 -8.14
CA HIS A 184 10.43 15.18 -7.45
C HIS A 184 9.84 14.33 -6.33
N TRP A 185 9.13 14.98 -5.42
CA TRP A 185 8.40 14.31 -4.36
C TRP A 185 6.94 14.76 -4.34
N ILE A 186 6.08 13.86 -3.86
CA ILE A 186 4.71 14.17 -3.47
C ILE A 186 4.41 13.53 -2.11
N ARG A 187 3.45 14.10 -1.40
CA ARG A 187 2.99 13.63 -0.10
C ARG A 187 1.49 13.42 -0.11
N TRP A 188 1.05 12.31 0.48
CA TRP A 188 -0.33 11.92 0.67
C TRP A 188 -0.62 11.69 2.15
N VAL A 189 -1.84 12.04 2.57
CA VAL A 189 -2.32 11.82 3.94
C VAL A 189 -3.70 11.18 3.88
N ASP A 190 -3.83 10.00 4.50
CA ASP A 190 -5.12 9.36 4.73
C ASP A 190 -5.55 9.55 6.20
N PRO A 191 -6.61 10.33 6.47
CA PRO A 191 -7.05 10.62 7.82
C PRO A 191 -7.73 9.41 8.51
N HIS A 192 -8.14 8.40 7.74
CA HIS A 192 -8.86 7.25 8.25
C HIS A 192 -7.88 6.16 8.71
N PRO A 193 -8.00 5.64 9.94
CA PRO A 193 -7.28 4.45 10.34
C PRO A 193 -7.67 3.29 9.44
N LYS A 194 -6.68 2.61 8.86
CA LYS A 194 -6.87 1.44 8.01
C LYS A 194 -5.83 0.36 8.30
N PRO A 195 -6.14 -0.92 8.04
CA PRO A 195 -5.16 -1.98 8.04
C PRO A 195 -4.17 -1.87 6.86
N SER A 196 -3.00 -2.48 7.02
CA SER A 196 -1.91 -2.46 6.04
C SER A 196 -2.28 -3.04 4.68
N TYR A 197 -3.21 -4.00 4.62
CA TYR A 197 -3.64 -4.59 3.34
C TYR A 197 -4.34 -3.59 2.41
N LEU A 198 -4.89 -2.50 2.95
CA LEU A 198 -5.52 -1.40 2.18
C LEU A 198 -4.51 -0.32 1.75
N PHE A 199 -3.22 -0.47 2.06
CA PHE A 199 -2.18 0.41 1.55
C PHE A 199 -2.04 0.26 0.03
N ALA A 200 -1.90 1.38 -0.68
CA ALA A 200 -1.54 1.42 -2.09
C ALA A 200 -0.49 2.48 -2.42
N LEU A 201 0.35 2.15 -3.39
CA LEU A 201 1.26 3.06 -4.06
C LEU A 201 1.29 2.75 -5.57
N VAL A 202 1.11 3.79 -6.39
CA VAL A 202 1.26 3.71 -7.85
C VAL A 202 2.23 4.80 -8.29
N ALA A 203 3.15 4.48 -9.18
CA ALA A 203 4.03 5.47 -9.81
C ALA A 203 4.36 5.11 -11.25
N GLY A 204 4.20 6.05 -12.18
CA GLY A 204 4.35 5.76 -13.61
C GLY A 204 4.15 6.96 -14.52
N ASP A 205 4.42 6.75 -15.80
CA ASP A 205 3.92 7.61 -16.87
C ASP A 205 2.51 7.14 -17.25
N LEU A 206 1.52 7.85 -16.71
CA LEU A 206 0.10 7.55 -16.81
C LEU A 206 -0.67 8.81 -17.20
N ILE A 207 -1.79 8.61 -17.86
CA ILE A 207 -2.71 9.68 -18.25
C ILE A 207 -4.01 9.59 -17.45
N ASN A 208 -4.57 10.75 -17.12
CA ASN A 208 -5.76 10.87 -16.29
C ASN A 208 -7.03 11.09 -17.13
N VAL A 209 -7.98 10.17 -17.04
CA VAL A 209 -9.38 10.39 -17.43
C VAL A 209 -10.15 10.76 -16.17
N HIS A 210 -10.70 11.98 -16.11
CA HIS A 210 -11.23 12.55 -14.88
C HIS A 210 -12.67 13.06 -15.03
N GLU A 211 -13.39 13.01 -13.92
CA GLU A 211 -14.71 13.61 -13.73
C GLU A 211 -14.84 14.21 -12.32
N THR A 212 -15.95 14.89 -12.06
CA THR A 212 -16.31 15.37 -10.72
C THR A 212 -17.64 14.77 -10.28
N PHE A 213 -17.65 14.15 -9.09
CA PHE A 213 -18.87 13.74 -8.41
C PHE A 213 -19.22 14.76 -7.33
N ILE A 214 -20.51 15.10 -7.19
CA ILE A 214 -20.99 15.95 -6.09
C ILE A 214 -21.86 15.07 -5.20
N THR A 215 -21.44 14.88 -3.95
CA THR A 215 -22.21 14.10 -3.00
C THR A 215 -23.52 14.79 -2.64
N ARG A 216 -24.50 14.06 -2.09
CA ARG A 216 -25.78 14.67 -1.65
C ARG A 216 -25.61 15.80 -0.62
N SER A 217 -24.53 15.81 0.19
CA SER A 217 -24.23 16.90 1.12
C SER A 217 -23.50 18.09 0.46
N GLY A 218 -23.11 17.97 -0.80
CA GLY A 218 -22.46 19.01 -1.59
C GLY A 218 -20.93 18.93 -1.63
N ARG A 219 -20.31 17.85 -1.11
CA ARG A 219 -18.87 17.64 -1.26
C ARG A 219 -18.55 17.39 -2.73
N LYS A 220 -17.54 18.08 -3.26
CA LYS A 220 -16.99 17.79 -4.59
C LYS A 220 -15.87 16.76 -4.44
N VAL A 221 -16.00 15.64 -5.14
CA VAL A 221 -15.03 14.56 -5.19
C VAL A 221 -14.42 14.53 -6.59
N ALA A 222 -13.10 14.65 -6.68
CA ALA A 222 -12.38 14.42 -7.93
C ALA A 222 -12.31 12.91 -8.18
N VAL A 223 -12.80 12.45 -9.32
CA VAL A 223 -12.80 11.03 -9.69
C VAL A 223 -11.85 10.84 -10.87
N ASN A 224 -10.81 10.04 -10.67
CA ASN A 224 -9.72 9.88 -11.64
C ASN A 224 -9.54 8.40 -12.01
N ILE A 225 -9.39 8.13 -13.30
CA ILE A 225 -8.96 6.83 -13.83
C ILE A 225 -7.62 7.04 -14.54
N TRP A 226 -6.58 6.41 -13.98
CA TRP A 226 -5.22 6.47 -14.46
C TRP A 226 -4.89 5.26 -15.31
N VAL A 227 -4.57 5.49 -16.58
CA VAL A 227 -4.27 4.44 -17.57
C VAL A 227 -2.98 4.76 -18.34
N ARG A 228 -2.51 3.82 -19.15
CA ARG A 228 -1.40 4.07 -20.09
C ARG A 228 -1.89 4.95 -21.24
N HIS A 229 -0.98 5.70 -21.84
CA HIS A 229 -1.25 6.44 -23.08
C HIS A 229 -1.79 5.49 -24.16
N GLY A 230 -2.89 5.88 -24.82
CA GLY A 230 -3.60 5.08 -25.81
C GLY A 230 -4.80 4.28 -25.28
N ASP A 231 -5.04 4.25 -23.97
CA ASP A 231 -6.14 3.52 -23.34
C ASP A 231 -7.31 4.44 -22.90
N GLU A 232 -7.17 5.75 -23.07
CA GLU A 232 -8.09 6.79 -22.54
C GLU A 232 -9.50 6.60 -23.08
N ASP A 233 -9.61 6.31 -24.37
CA ASP A 233 -10.88 6.16 -25.07
C ASP A 233 -11.63 4.87 -24.74
N ARG A 234 -11.08 4.04 -23.84
CA ARG A 234 -11.69 2.82 -23.29
C ARG A 234 -12.19 2.98 -21.85
N CYS A 235 -12.02 4.16 -21.24
CA CYS A 235 -12.35 4.39 -19.83
C CYS A 235 -13.78 4.89 -19.58
N ALA A 236 -14.51 5.28 -20.63
CA ALA A 236 -15.81 5.94 -20.51
C ALA A 236 -16.83 5.11 -19.71
N HIS A 237 -16.91 3.80 -19.96
CA HIS A 237 -17.82 2.91 -19.25
C HIS A 237 -17.45 2.76 -17.76
N ALA A 238 -16.15 2.60 -17.46
CA ALA A 238 -15.68 2.49 -16.09
C ALA A 238 -15.97 3.77 -15.29
N MET A 239 -15.78 4.94 -15.90
CA MET A 239 -16.11 6.22 -15.27
C MET A 239 -17.60 6.35 -14.98
N ASP A 240 -18.47 6.09 -15.97
CA ASP A 240 -19.92 6.13 -15.77
C ASP A 240 -20.38 5.12 -14.70
N SER A 241 -19.83 3.91 -14.71
CA SER A 241 -20.12 2.88 -13.72
C SER A 241 -19.75 3.31 -12.30
N LEU A 242 -18.57 3.92 -12.13
CA LEU A 242 -18.12 4.43 -10.83
C LEU A 242 -19.03 5.56 -10.31
N LEU A 243 -19.38 6.53 -11.15
CA LEU A 243 -20.28 7.63 -10.77
C LEU A 243 -21.69 7.12 -10.41
N ARG A 244 -22.18 6.10 -11.12
CA ARG A 244 -23.45 5.43 -10.80
C ARG A 244 -23.37 4.65 -9.48
N ALA A 245 -22.26 3.95 -9.22
CA ALA A 245 -22.06 3.24 -7.96
C ALA A 245 -22.07 4.20 -6.77
N MET A 246 -21.35 5.33 -6.87
CA MET A 246 -21.36 6.37 -5.83
C MET A 246 -22.77 6.92 -5.58
N ARG A 247 -23.52 7.23 -6.65
CA ARG A 247 -24.90 7.72 -6.53
C ARG A 247 -25.84 6.69 -5.93
N TRP A 248 -25.73 5.45 -6.38
CA TRP A 248 -26.59 4.36 -5.91
C TRP A 248 -26.39 4.09 -4.42
N ASP A 249 -25.14 4.14 -3.93
CA ASP A 249 -24.84 3.96 -2.51
C ASP A 249 -25.44 5.10 -1.64
N GLU A 250 -25.46 6.34 -2.16
CA GLU A 250 -26.16 7.45 -1.53
C GLU A 250 -27.69 7.27 -1.50
N GLU A 251 -28.27 6.81 -2.61
CA GLU A 251 -29.73 6.65 -2.77
C GLU A 251 -30.28 5.47 -1.98
N VAL A 252 -29.55 4.34 -1.96
CA VAL A 252 -30.02 3.07 -1.40
C VAL A 252 -29.58 2.87 0.03
N PHE A 253 -28.31 3.15 0.34
CA PHE A 253 -27.73 2.92 1.66
C PHE A 253 -27.51 4.19 2.46
N GLY A 254 -27.60 5.36 1.82
CA GLY A 254 -27.36 6.64 2.47
C GLY A 254 -25.89 6.87 2.82
N LEU A 255 -24.97 6.28 2.07
CA LEU A 255 -23.52 6.37 2.28
C LEU A 255 -22.91 7.35 1.28
N GLU A 256 -22.19 8.36 1.79
CA GLU A 256 -21.43 9.30 0.96
C GLU A 256 -19.94 8.95 0.98
N TYR A 257 -19.25 9.28 -0.10
CA TYR A 257 -17.80 9.18 -0.15
C TYR A 257 -17.13 10.17 0.83
N ASP A 258 -16.04 9.73 1.46
CA ASP A 258 -15.46 10.38 2.64
C ASP A 258 -14.12 11.10 2.40
N LEU A 259 -13.54 11.00 1.21
CA LEU A 259 -12.31 11.71 0.79
C LEU A 259 -12.60 12.76 -0.30
N ASP A 260 -11.58 13.55 -0.65
CA ASP A 260 -11.69 14.60 -1.67
C ASP A 260 -11.33 14.10 -3.07
N VAL A 261 -10.63 12.97 -3.16
CA VAL A 261 -10.23 12.32 -4.41
C VAL A 261 -10.44 10.82 -4.36
N PHE A 262 -11.01 10.26 -5.43
CA PHE A 262 -11.12 8.83 -5.68
C PHE A 262 -10.27 8.49 -6.91
N ASN A 263 -9.22 7.70 -6.73
CA ASN A 263 -8.37 7.25 -7.84
C ASN A 263 -8.62 5.77 -8.15
N VAL A 264 -8.61 5.45 -9.45
CA VAL A 264 -8.49 4.10 -9.99
C VAL A 264 -7.23 4.05 -10.84
N ALA A 265 -6.36 3.07 -10.63
CA ALA A 265 -5.22 2.80 -11.51
C ALA A 265 -5.42 1.46 -12.22
N ALA A 266 -5.35 1.46 -13.56
CA ALA A 266 -5.47 0.25 -14.35
C ALA A 266 -4.09 -0.31 -14.73
N VAL A 267 -3.88 -1.61 -14.48
CA VAL A 267 -2.63 -2.31 -14.79
C VAL A 267 -2.92 -3.67 -15.41
N SER A 268 -2.12 -4.09 -16.40
CA SER A 268 -2.33 -5.37 -17.09
C SER A 268 -1.89 -6.57 -16.26
N ASP A 269 -0.74 -6.47 -15.58
CA ASP A 269 -0.21 -7.52 -14.73
C ASP A 269 -0.71 -7.32 -13.28
N PHE A 270 -1.90 -7.86 -13.02
CA PHE A 270 -2.51 -7.89 -11.70
C PHE A 270 -3.05 -9.30 -11.42
N ASN A 271 -2.57 -9.93 -10.36
CA ASN A 271 -2.96 -11.30 -9.99
C ASN A 271 -4.45 -11.40 -9.64
N MET A 272 -5.00 -10.35 -9.04
CA MET A 272 -6.41 -10.23 -8.68
C MET A 272 -7.19 -9.47 -9.76
N GLY A 273 -8.51 -9.44 -9.65
CA GLY A 273 -9.33 -8.66 -10.59
C GLY A 273 -9.27 -7.16 -10.30
N ALA A 274 -9.55 -6.80 -9.06
CA ALA A 274 -9.49 -5.44 -8.55
C ALA A 274 -9.16 -5.47 -7.05
N MET A 275 -8.74 -4.34 -6.51
CA MET A 275 -8.43 -4.17 -5.09
C MET A 275 -8.98 -2.83 -4.60
N GLU A 276 -9.62 -2.84 -3.43
CA GLU A 276 -10.35 -1.73 -2.83
C GLU A 276 -9.49 -0.81 -1.94
N ASN A 277 -8.21 -0.64 -2.26
CA ASN A 277 -7.31 0.20 -1.46
C ASN A 277 -7.90 1.61 -1.28
N LYS A 278 -7.97 2.09 -0.03
CA LYS A 278 -8.74 3.29 0.34
C LYS A 278 -8.34 4.53 -0.49
N GLY A 279 -9.22 4.95 -1.40
CA GLY A 279 -9.03 6.12 -2.27
C GLY A 279 -8.06 5.95 -3.45
N LEU A 280 -7.51 4.74 -3.64
CA LEU A 280 -6.63 4.41 -4.77
C LEU A 280 -6.82 2.94 -5.16
N ASN A 281 -7.96 2.62 -5.76
CA ASN A 281 -8.21 1.25 -6.18
C ASN A 281 -7.27 0.87 -7.34
N ILE A 282 -6.79 -0.38 -7.35
CA ILE A 282 -5.96 -0.91 -8.43
C ILE A 282 -6.75 -2.01 -9.13
N PHE A 283 -6.89 -1.91 -10.44
CA PHE A 283 -7.68 -2.83 -11.26
C PHE A 283 -6.84 -3.49 -12.33
N ASN A 284 -7.14 -4.76 -12.62
CA ASN A 284 -6.71 -5.36 -13.87
C ASN A 284 -7.39 -4.63 -15.04
N THR A 285 -6.64 -4.27 -16.07
CA THR A 285 -7.18 -3.58 -17.27
C THR A 285 -8.39 -4.27 -17.89
N LYS A 286 -8.52 -5.60 -17.74
CA LYS A 286 -9.68 -6.38 -18.20
C LYS A 286 -11.02 -5.84 -17.66
N TYR A 287 -11.04 -5.32 -16.44
CA TYR A 287 -12.25 -4.84 -15.77
C TYR A 287 -12.44 -3.32 -15.87
N VAL A 288 -11.61 -2.62 -16.65
CA VAL A 288 -11.67 -1.16 -16.81
C VAL A 288 -11.82 -0.76 -18.27
N LEU A 289 -11.05 -1.39 -19.17
CA LEU A 289 -10.96 -0.97 -20.56
C LEU A 289 -12.04 -1.65 -21.41
N ALA A 290 -13.05 -0.89 -21.84
CA ALA A 290 -14.13 -1.40 -22.68
C ALA A 290 -14.43 -0.48 -23.87
N LYS A 291 -14.74 -1.09 -25.01
CA LYS A 291 -15.20 -0.43 -26.25
C LYS A 291 -16.21 -1.32 -26.97
N PRO A 292 -17.27 -0.79 -27.59
CA PRO A 292 -18.26 -1.61 -28.29
C PRO A 292 -17.64 -2.53 -29.35
N GLU A 293 -16.55 -2.11 -29.98
CA GLU A 293 -15.86 -2.88 -31.02
C GLU A 293 -15.01 -4.02 -30.47
N THR A 294 -14.65 -4.00 -29.19
CA THR A 294 -13.68 -4.93 -28.60
C THR A 294 -14.16 -5.65 -27.34
N ALA A 295 -15.28 -5.21 -26.74
CA ALA A 295 -15.84 -5.72 -25.49
C ALA A 295 -17.26 -6.27 -25.73
N THR A 296 -17.53 -7.44 -25.18
CA THR A 296 -18.85 -8.08 -25.21
C THR A 296 -19.74 -7.56 -24.09
N ASP A 297 -21.05 -7.79 -24.15
CA ASP A 297 -21.98 -7.42 -23.07
C ASP A 297 -21.54 -7.96 -21.70
N SER A 298 -20.94 -9.15 -21.65
CA SER A 298 -20.39 -9.72 -20.42
C SER A 298 -19.21 -8.91 -19.87
N ASP A 299 -18.36 -8.34 -20.73
CA ASP A 299 -17.24 -7.50 -20.31
C ASP A 299 -17.71 -6.16 -19.73
N TYR A 300 -18.86 -5.65 -20.20
CA TYR A 300 -19.52 -4.47 -19.61
C TYR A 300 -20.15 -4.74 -18.24
N GLN A 301 -20.44 -5.99 -17.91
CA GLN A 301 -21.06 -6.39 -16.64
C GLN A 301 -20.05 -6.62 -15.51
N GLY A 302 -18.76 -6.81 -15.85
CA GLY A 302 -17.68 -7.09 -14.89
C GLY A 302 -17.49 -8.57 -14.60
#